data_AF-A0A9E4QT30-F1
#
_entry.id   AF-A0A9E4QT30-F1
#
_cell.length_a   1.000
_cell.length_b   1.000
_cell.length_c   1.000
_cell.angle_alpha   90.00
_cell.angle_beta   90.00
_cell.angle_gamma   90.00
#
_symmetry.space_group_name_H-M   'P 1'
#
loop_
_entity.id
_entity.type
_entity.pdbx_description
1 polymer ?
#
loop_
_entity_poly.entity_id
_entity_poly.type
_entity_poly.pdbx_seq_one_letter_code
_entity_poly.pdbx_strand_id
1 'polypeptide(L)'
;MAVRPEEIASIIKQQIEQFGGELTAVDVGSVVSAGDGIAQIYGLRNAVYNELLEFRTQDASGTAKTVMGLALNLEEDTVGAIVLGDHINIKEGDEVRSTGRIIEVPVGDALIGRVVDPLGQPLDGKGPVPSDKLRPVERIAPGVAMRESVGESLHTGVKAIDAMVPIGRGQRELVIGDRFTGKTVICLDTIISQKGRDVICIYVAIGQQASKVAQVIGILEENGAMEHTVIVAA
;
A
#
# COMPACT_ATOMS: atom_id res chain seq x y z
N MET A 1 12.80 -12.44 23.70
CA MET A 1 13.51 -11.33 24.37
C MET A 1 12.44 -10.41 24.95
N ALA A 2 12.37 -10.26 26.28
CA ALA A 2 11.34 -9.45 26.92
C ALA A 2 11.66 -7.96 26.75
N VAL A 3 10.75 -7.20 26.14
CA VAL A 3 10.87 -5.76 25.96
C VAL A 3 10.87 -5.09 27.33
N ARG A 4 11.87 -4.24 27.61
CA ARG A 4 12.01 -3.58 28.91
C ARG A 4 10.98 -2.44 29.01
N PRO A 5 10.18 -2.36 30.09
CA PRO A 5 9.17 -1.31 30.27
C PRO A 5 9.74 0.12 30.17
N GLU A 6 10.99 0.29 30.56
CA GLU A 6 11.73 1.56 30.52
C GLU A 6 11.97 2.05 29.08
N GLU A 7 12.25 1.14 28.14
CA GLU A 7 12.45 1.47 26.72
C GLU A 7 11.13 1.97 26.10
N ILE A 8 10.00 1.31 26.40
CA ILE A 8 8.68 1.73 25.93
C ILE A 8 8.31 3.11 26.49
N ALA A 9 8.52 3.33 27.79
CA ALA A 9 8.23 4.62 28.42
C ALA A 9 9.06 5.76 27.82
N SER A 10 10.33 5.50 27.47
CA SER A 10 11.20 6.48 26.84
C SER A 10 10.75 6.87 25.43
N ILE A 11 10.32 5.89 24.62
CA ILE A 11 9.80 6.12 23.26
C ILE A 11 8.52 6.95 23.32
N ILE A 12 7.58 6.60 24.20
CA ILE A 12 6.32 7.34 24.37
C ILE A 12 6.59 8.76 24.85
N LYS A 13 7.50 8.94 25.82
CA LYS A 13 7.87 10.26 26.33
C LYS A 13 8.47 11.14 25.22
N GLN A 14 9.36 10.59 24.40
CA GLN A 14 9.96 11.29 23.28
C GLN A 14 8.93 11.71 22.23
N GLN A 15 7.92 10.86 21.95
CA GLN A 15 6.81 11.21 21.04
C GLN A 15 5.95 12.35 21.59
N ILE A 16 5.70 12.38 22.90
CA ILE A 16 4.94 13.46 23.56
C ILE A 16 5.74 14.77 23.56
N GLU A 17 7.06 14.72 23.82
CA GLU A 17 7.92 15.91 23.79
C GLU A 17 8.04 16.52 22.39
N GLN A 18 8.00 15.69 21.35
CA GLN A 18 7.95 16.13 19.94
C GLN A 18 6.55 16.55 19.48
N PHE A 19 5.51 16.33 20.30
CA PHE A 19 4.14 16.70 19.96
C PHE A 19 3.92 18.19 20.24
N GLY A 20 4.29 19.03 19.27
CA GLY A 20 4.02 20.47 19.24
C GLY A 20 3.65 20.87 17.82
N GLY A 21 2.39 21.25 17.60
CA GLY A 21 1.87 21.52 16.26
C GLY A 21 2.16 22.94 15.78
N GLU A 22 2.69 23.07 14.57
CA GLU A 22 2.51 24.27 13.75
C GLU A 22 1.02 24.37 13.36
N LEU A 23 0.42 25.56 13.54
CA LEU A 23 -0.93 25.83 13.07
C LEU A 23 -0.93 25.88 11.54
N THR A 24 -1.27 24.77 10.88
CA THR A 24 -1.46 24.72 9.43
C THR A 24 -2.91 25.06 9.07
N ALA A 25 -3.10 25.92 8.07
CA ALA A 25 -4.41 26.19 7.50
C ALA A 25 -4.83 24.93 6.71
N VAL A 26 -5.87 24.24 7.18
CA VAL A 26 -6.40 23.04 6.54
C VAL A 26 -7.70 23.39 5.83
N ASP A 27 -7.84 22.98 4.57
CA ASP A 27 -9.10 23.12 3.85
C ASP A 27 -10.09 22.05 4.31
N VAL A 28 -11.32 22.47 4.58
CA VAL A 28 -12.35 21.64 5.21
C VAL A 28 -13.58 21.60 4.31
N GLY A 29 -14.14 20.41 4.16
CA GLY A 29 -15.41 20.18 3.49
C GLY A 29 -16.36 19.37 4.36
N SER A 30 -17.59 19.23 3.87
CA SER A 30 -18.64 18.42 4.47
C SER A 30 -19.13 17.38 3.47
N VAL A 31 -19.30 16.14 3.91
CA VAL A 31 -19.92 15.09 3.09
C VAL A 31 -21.36 15.49 2.78
N VAL A 32 -21.72 15.52 1.50
CA VAL A 32 -23.10 15.73 1.00
C VAL A 32 -23.80 14.40 0.80
N SER A 33 -23.08 13.43 0.24
CA SER A 33 -23.57 12.07 0.08
C SER A 33 -22.43 11.08 0.15
N ALA A 34 -22.71 9.88 0.65
CA ALA A 34 -21.78 8.76 0.65
C ALA A 34 -22.52 7.46 0.35
N GLY A 35 -21.96 6.62 -0.51
CA GLY A 35 -22.54 5.34 -0.90
C GLY A 35 -21.57 4.53 -1.75
N ASP A 36 -21.55 3.21 -1.54
CA ASP A 36 -20.72 2.26 -2.29
C ASP A 36 -19.22 2.64 -2.37
N GLY A 37 -18.69 3.23 -1.30
CA GLY A 37 -17.29 3.67 -1.22
C GLY A 37 -16.97 4.95 -1.99
N ILE A 38 -17.98 5.66 -2.48
CA ILE A 38 -17.86 6.98 -3.11
C ILE A 38 -18.48 8.02 -2.18
N ALA A 39 -17.83 9.16 -2.03
CA ALA A 39 -18.34 10.30 -1.29
C ALA A 39 -18.31 11.57 -2.15
N GLN A 40 -19.39 12.35 -2.10
CA GLN A 40 -19.46 13.68 -2.67
C GLN A 40 -19.32 14.70 -1.54
N ILE A 41 -18.38 15.62 -1.68
CA ILE A 41 -17.98 16.55 -0.63
C ILE A 41 -18.21 17.97 -1.13
N TYR A 42 -18.86 18.80 -0.32
CA TYR A 42 -18.96 20.24 -0.58
C TYR A 42 -17.84 20.98 0.17
N GLY A 43 -17.22 21.96 -0.47
CA GLY A 43 -16.05 22.67 0.05
C GLY A 43 -14.76 22.18 -0.59
N LEU A 44 -13.67 22.07 0.20
CA LEU A 44 -12.35 21.63 -0.29
C LEU A 44 -11.88 22.37 -1.55
N ARG A 45 -11.98 23.71 -1.54
CA ARG A 45 -11.74 24.56 -2.73
C ARG A 45 -10.32 24.47 -3.27
N ASN A 46 -9.37 24.13 -2.41
CA ASN A 46 -7.96 24.01 -2.77
C ASN A 46 -7.52 22.55 -2.94
N ALA A 47 -8.45 21.59 -2.92
CA ALA A 47 -8.09 20.20 -3.14
C ALA A 47 -7.57 19.97 -4.56
N VAL A 48 -6.57 19.13 -4.67
CA VAL A 48 -5.92 18.78 -5.94
C VAL A 48 -6.36 17.39 -6.39
N TYR A 49 -6.30 17.15 -7.70
CA TYR A 49 -6.52 15.82 -8.26
C TYR A 49 -5.54 14.81 -7.67
N ASN A 50 -6.03 13.61 -7.32
CA ASN A 50 -5.28 12.56 -6.62
C ASN A 50 -4.74 12.94 -5.24
N GLU A 51 -5.33 13.93 -4.59
CA GLU A 51 -5.00 14.26 -3.20
C GLU A 51 -5.65 13.29 -2.21
N LEU A 52 -4.91 12.93 -1.16
CA LEU A 52 -5.44 12.21 -0.03
C LEU A 52 -6.33 13.12 0.82
N LEU A 53 -7.51 12.62 1.17
CA LEU A 53 -8.48 13.27 2.03
C LEU A 53 -8.64 12.47 3.33
N GLU A 54 -8.84 13.17 4.43
CA GLU A 54 -9.11 12.57 5.74
C GLU A 54 -10.59 12.76 6.11
N PHE A 55 -11.34 11.67 6.10
CA PHE A 55 -12.73 11.64 6.56
C PHE A 55 -12.74 11.43 8.07
N ARG A 56 -13.34 12.38 8.79
CA ARG A 56 -13.53 12.30 10.23
C ARG A 56 -14.90 11.74 10.52
N THR A 57 -14.94 10.46 10.86
CA THR A 57 -16.17 9.74 11.15
C THR A 57 -16.19 9.24 12.58
N GLN A 58 -17.36 8.78 13.02
CA GLN A 58 -17.57 8.15 14.32
C GLN A 58 -18.02 6.72 14.08
N ASP A 59 -17.35 5.78 14.75
CA ASP A 59 -17.76 4.38 14.75
C ASP A 59 -19.10 4.21 15.51
N ALA A 60 -19.75 3.04 15.38
CA ALA A 60 -20.97 2.70 16.11
C ALA A 60 -20.83 2.82 17.64
N SER A 61 -19.59 2.73 18.14
CA SER A 61 -19.20 2.94 19.54
C SER A 61 -19.05 4.41 19.96
N GLY A 62 -19.18 5.36 19.04
CA GLY A 62 -18.95 6.79 19.25
C GLY A 62 -17.46 7.20 19.25
N THR A 63 -16.55 6.28 18.91
CA THR A 63 -15.12 6.56 18.84
C THR A 63 -14.79 7.26 17.53
N ALA A 64 -14.06 8.38 17.59
CA ALA A 64 -13.59 9.09 16.40
C ALA A 64 -12.59 8.21 15.61
N LYS A 65 -12.88 8.00 14.33
CA LYS A 65 -12.04 7.24 13.41
C LYS A 65 -11.73 8.12 12.20
N THR A 66 -10.50 8.03 11.72
CA THR A 66 -10.09 8.68 10.47
C THR A 66 -10.06 7.62 9.38
N VAL A 67 -10.73 7.89 8.27
CA VAL A 67 -10.70 7.04 7.08
C VAL A 67 -10.07 7.86 5.96
N MET A 68 -9.12 7.28 5.25
CA MET A 68 -8.50 7.95 4.11
C MET A 68 -9.43 7.87 2.90
N GLY A 69 -9.36 8.85 2.02
CA GLY A 69 -9.93 8.77 0.69
C GLY A 69 -9.08 9.52 -0.33
N LEU A 70 -9.50 9.46 -1.59
CA LEU A 70 -8.77 10.00 -2.72
C LEU A 70 -9.69 10.91 -3.53
N ALA A 71 -9.31 12.18 -3.69
CA ALA A 71 -10.01 13.11 -4.56
C ALA A 71 -9.77 12.74 -6.03
N LEU A 72 -10.85 12.46 -6.78
CA LEU A 72 -10.78 12.09 -8.20
C LEU A 72 -11.48 13.08 -9.11
N ASN A 73 -12.67 13.55 -8.72
CA ASN A 73 -13.44 14.49 -9.52
C ASN A 73 -13.48 15.83 -8.80
N LEU A 74 -12.99 16.88 -9.46
CA LEU A 74 -13.07 18.25 -8.98
C LEU A 74 -14.11 18.99 -9.82
N GLU A 75 -15.32 19.08 -9.31
CA GLU A 75 -16.39 19.87 -9.93
C GLU A 75 -16.34 21.32 -9.42
N GLU A 76 -17.21 22.18 -9.95
CA GLU A 76 -17.23 23.61 -9.59
C GLU A 76 -17.54 23.84 -8.11
N ASP A 77 -18.50 23.08 -7.57
CA ASP A 77 -18.97 23.22 -6.18
C ASP A 77 -18.72 21.96 -5.32
N THR A 78 -18.36 20.83 -5.92
CA THR A 78 -18.20 19.56 -5.19
C THR A 78 -16.95 18.78 -5.59
N VAL A 79 -16.43 17.99 -4.64
CA VAL A 79 -15.33 17.06 -4.84
C VAL A 79 -15.84 15.63 -4.71
N GLY A 80 -15.69 14.85 -5.77
CA GLY A 80 -15.93 13.41 -5.75
C GLY A 80 -14.69 12.67 -5.29
N ALA A 81 -14.83 11.87 -4.24
CA ALA A 81 -13.76 11.11 -3.64
C ALA A 81 -14.09 9.63 -3.49
N ILE A 82 -13.09 8.76 -3.65
CA ILE A 82 -13.19 7.34 -3.30
C ILE A 82 -12.68 7.15 -1.88
N VAL A 83 -13.42 6.39 -1.08
CA VAL A 83 -13.06 6.04 0.29
C VAL A 83 -12.09 4.85 0.26
N LEU A 84 -10.90 5.03 0.85
CA LEU A 84 -9.84 4.03 0.95
C LEU A 84 -9.93 3.34 2.31
N GLY A 85 -11.03 2.62 2.55
CA GLY A 85 -11.26 1.89 3.78
C GLY A 85 -12.73 1.58 4.04
N ASP A 86 -13.07 1.49 5.33
CA ASP A 86 -14.44 1.25 5.78
C ASP A 86 -15.31 2.49 5.58
N HIS A 87 -16.21 2.41 4.61
CA HIS A 87 -17.13 3.49 4.24
C HIS A 87 -18.47 3.44 4.98
N ILE A 88 -18.76 2.36 5.72
CA ILE A 88 -20.08 2.14 6.34
C ILE A 88 -20.42 3.23 7.36
N ASN A 89 -19.39 3.74 8.03
CA ASN A 89 -19.56 4.72 9.09
C ASN A 89 -19.62 6.18 8.58
N ILE A 90 -19.25 6.43 7.32
CA ILE A 90 -19.25 7.78 6.74
C ILE A 90 -20.69 8.23 6.51
N LYS A 91 -21.03 9.39 7.09
CA LYS A 91 -22.39 9.96 7.04
C LYS A 91 -22.39 11.32 6.38
N GLU A 92 -23.56 11.72 5.89
CA GLU A 92 -23.82 13.09 5.48
C GLU A 92 -23.55 14.05 6.66
N GLY A 93 -22.86 15.16 6.38
CA GLY A 93 -22.42 16.12 7.37
C GLY A 93 -21.07 15.82 8.02
N ASP A 94 -20.46 14.65 7.78
CA ASP A 94 -19.13 14.34 8.30
C ASP A 94 -18.08 15.32 7.74
N GLU A 95 -17.14 15.70 8.59
CA GLU A 95 -16.07 16.63 8.23
C GLU A 95 -14.99 15.91 7.41
N VAL A 96 -14.60 16.50 6.28
CA VAL A 96 -13.50 16.01 5.44
C VAL A 96 -12.41 17.06 5.38
N ARG A 97 -11.16 16.62 5.54
CA ARG A 97 -9.98 17.50 5.48
C ARG A 97 -9.11 17.16 4.30
N SER A 98 -8.67 18.19 3.59
CA SER A 98 -7.58 18.10 2.63
C SER A 98 -6.26 17.89 3.38
N THR A 99 -5.42 16.97 2.91
CA THR A 99 -4.10 16.74 3.52
C THR A 99 -2.99 17.54 2.84
N GLY A 100 -3.26 18.15 1.69
CA GLY A 100 -2.30 18.83 0.83
C GLY A 100 -1.30 17.89 0.16
N ARG A 101 -1.49 16.57 0.29
CA ARG A 101 -0.58 15.53 -0.20
C ARG A 101 -1.24 14.72 -1.29
N ILE A 102 -0.58 14.64 -2.44
CA ILE A 102 -0.93 13.67 -3.48
C ILE A 102 -0.76 12.26 -2.88
N ILE A 103 -1.51 11.27 -3.37
CA ILE A 103 -1.40 9.89 -2.90
C ILE A 103 0.04 9.39 -2.94
N GLU A 104 0.55 9.13 -1.75
CA GLU A 104 1.91 8.72 -1.46
C GLU A 104 1.89 7.49 -0.56
N VAL A 105 2.88 6.61 -0.76
CA VAL A 105 3.07 5.42 0.08
C VAL A 105 4.46 5.45 0.71
N PRO A 106 4.62 4.95 1.94
CA PRO A 106 5.94 4.75 2.53
C PRO A 106 6.74 3.75 1.70
N VAL A 107 8.04 4.01 1.56
CA VAL A 107 8.96 3.17 0.79
C VAL A 107 10.27 2.96 1.54
N GLY A 108 10.99 1.90 1.19
CA GLY A 108 12.32 1.63 1.72
C GLY A 108 12.49 0.18 2.15
N ASP A 109 13.72 -0.16 2.49
CA ASP A 109 14.12 -1.54 2.76
C ASP A 109 13.44 -2.12 4.01
N ALA A 110 12.93 -1.26 4.90
CA ALA A 110 12.14 -1.66 6.08
C ALA A 110 10.82 -2.37 5.74
N LEU A 111 10.35 -2.29 4.48
CA LEU A 111 9.18 -3.03 3.99
C LEU A 111 9.51 -4.49 3.65
N ILE A 112 10.78 -4.83 3.44
CA ILE A 112 11.19 -6.20 3.10
C ILE A 112 10.83 -7.13 4.26
N GLY A 113 10.14 -8.23 3.95
CA GLY A 113 9.62 -9.18 4.94
C GLY A 113 8.33 -8.76 5.63
N ARG A 114 7.72 -7.65 5.22
CA ARG A 114 6.45 -7.14 5.75
C ARG A 114 5.27 -7.49 4.86
N VAL A 115 4.11 -7.58 5.50
CA VAL A 115 2.81 -7.59 4.82
C VAL A 115 2.15 -6.25 5.09
N VAL A 116 1.82 -5.52 4.03
CA VAL A 116 1.23 -4.17 4.11
C VAL A 116 -0.04 -4.08 3.28
N ASP A 117 -0.89 -3.12 3.62
CA ASP A 117 -2.01 -2.71 2.79
C ASP A 117 -1.52 -1.79 1.64
N PRO A 118 -2.40 -1.40 0.70
CA PRO A 118 -2.04 -0.48 -0.40
C PRO A 118 -1.61 0.92 0.04
N LEU A 119 -1.93 1.33 1.26
CA LEU A 119 -1.50 2.60 1.87
C LEU A 119 -0.15 2.47 2.59
N GLY A 120 0.42 1.27 2.63
CA GLY A 120 1.68 0.97 3.31
C GLY A 120 1.56 0.74 4.82
N GLN A 121 0.34 0.59 5.35
CA GLN A 121 0.11 0.24 6.74
C GLN A 121 0.36 -1.26 6.96
N PRO A 122 1.05 -1.65 8.05
CA PRO A 122 1.37 -3.05 8.31
C PRO A 122 0.14 -3.87 8.71
N LEU A 123 -0.03 -5.02 8.07
CA LEU A 123 -1.08 -6.01 8.34
C LEU A 123 -0.58 -7.25 9.12
N ASP A 124 0.74 -7.38 9.28
CA ASP A 124 1.40 -8.56 9.86
C ASP A 124 1.51 -8.55 11.40
N GLY A 125 1.06 -7.50 12.07
CA GLY A 125 1.16 -7.38 13.53
C GLY A 125 2.58 -7.24 14.07
N LYS A 126 3.60 -7.06 13.21
CA LYS A 126 5.01 -6.90 13.61
C LYS A 126 5.37 -5.47 14.06
N GLY A 127 4.36 -4.64 14.33
CA GLY A 127 4.51 -3.23 14.70
C GLY A 127 4.61 -2.28 13.49
N PRO A 128 4.87 -0.98 13.70
CA PRO A 128 4.98 0.00 12.62
C PRO A 128 6.17 -0.29 11.68
N VAL A 129 6.08 0.19 10.44
CA VAL A 129 7.22 0.15 9.49
C VAL A 129 8.03 1.43 9.68
N PRO A 130 9.31 1.36 10.10
CA PRO A 130 10.17 2.54 10.19
C PRO A 130 10.63 2.95 8.79
N SER A 131 9.84 3.78 8.11
CA SER A 131 10.20 4.41 6.84
C SER A 131 10.16 5.93 6.99
N ASP A 132 11.21 6.59 6.52
CA ASP A 132 11.39 8.04 6.47
C ASP A 132 11.06 8.63 5.08
N LYS A 133 10.77 7.77 4.10
CA LYS A 133 10.61 8.17 2.69
C LYS A 133 9.22 7.83 2.20
N LEU A 134 8.61 8.81 1.57
CA LEU A 134 7.35 8.67 0.84
C LEU A 134 7.62 8.74 -0.66
N ARG A 135 6.83 8.01 -1.45
CA ARG A 135 6.83 8.14 -2.92
C ARG A 135 5.41 8.26 -3.44
N PRO A 136 5.16 9.17 -4.42
CA PRO A 136 3.88 9.24 -5.10
C PRO A 136 3.57 7.92 -5.82
N VAL A 137 2.32 7.47 -5.71
CA VAL A 137 1.84 6.27 -6.42
C VAL A 137 1.82 6.52 -7.92
N GLU A 138 1.30 7.68 -8.32
CA GLU A 138 1.27 8.13 -9.71
C GLU A 138 2.55 8.91 -10.04
N ARG A 139 3.34 8.37 -10.99
CA ARG A 139 4.54 9.03 -11.50
C ARG A 139 4.78 8.68 -12.95
N ILE A 140 5.37 9.63 -13.68
CA ILE A 140 5.79 9.40 -15.06
C ILE A 140 6.89 8.31 -15.07
N ALA A 141 6.68 7.31 -15.93
CA ALA A 141 7.64 6.23 -16.12
C ALA A 141 8.93 6.73 -16.81
N PRO A 142 10.08 6.04 -16.64
CA PRO A 142 11.30 6.40 -17.35
C PRO A 142 11.11 6.40 -18.87
N GLY A 143 11.50 7.50 -19.51
CA GLY A 143 11.52 7.66 -20.97
C GLY A 143 12.55 6.78 -21.66
N VAL A 144 12.47 6.68 -22.99
CA VAL A 144 13.28 5.74 -23.80
C VAL A 144 14.78 5.91 -23.57
N ALA A 145 15.27 7.16 -23.49
CA ALA A 145 16.70 7.45 -23.31
C ALA A 145 17.28 7.03 -21.95
N MET A 146 16.43 6.80 -20.94
CA MET A 146 16.85 6.32 -19.62
C MET A 146 16.81 4.79 -19.49
N ARG A 147 16.41 4.08 -20.55
CA ARG A 147 16.29 2.62 -20.54
C ARG A 147 17.52 1.99 -21.16
N GLU A 148 17.88 0.83 -20.64
CA GLU A 148 18.87 -0.06 -21.22
C GLU A 148 18.17 -1.31 -21.76
N SER A 149 18.78 -1.97 -22.75
CA SER A 149 18.31 -3.27 -23.22
C SER A 149 18.41 -4.31 -22.10
N VAL A 150 17.40 -5.16 -21.99
CA VAL A 150 17.41 -6.26 -21.03
C VAL A 150 18.50 -7.27 -21.40
N GLY A 151 19.58 -7.30 -20.63
CA GLY A 151 20.74 -8.17 -20.86
C GLY A 151 20.97 -9.24 -19.78
N GLU A 152 20.33 -9.11 -18.61
CA GLU A 152 20.51 -10.02 -17.47
C GLU A 152 19.32 -10.96 -17.31
N SER A 153 19.56 -12.27 -17.13
CA SER A 153 18.51 -13.26 -16.95
C SER A 153 17.89 -13.23 -15.55
N LEU A 154 16.58 -13.45 -15.48
CA LEU A 154 15.83 -13.70 -14.25
C LEU A 154 15.40 -15.17 -14.26
N HIS A 155 16.06 -15.97 -13.44
CA HIS A 155 15.85 -17.42 -13.41
C HIS A 155 14.61 -17.78 -12.59
N THR A 156 13.60 -18.37 -13.23
CA THR A 156 12.36 -18.77 -12.55
C THR A 156 12.52 -20.06 -11.75
N GLY A 157 13.47 -20.91 -12.11
CA GLY A 157 13.59 -22.27 -11.56
C GLY A 157 12.67 -23.28 -12.23
N VAL A 158 11.81 -22.84 -13.17
CA VAL A 158 10.93 -23.69 -13.95
C VAL A 158 11.59 -23.97 -15.29
N LYS A 159 12.10 -25.20 -15.48
CA LYS A 159 12.83 -25.61 -16.70
C LYS A 159 12.11 -25.26 -18.00
N ALA A 160 10.78 -25.42 -18.04
CA ALA A 160 9.99 -25.11 -19.23
C ALA A 160 10.02 -23.61 -19.58
N ILE A 161 9.99 -22.73 -18.56
CA ILE A 161 10.03 -21.28 -18.73
C ILE A 161 11.47 -20.88 -19.06
N ASP A 162 12.43 -21.25 -18.22
CA ASP A 162 13.83 -20.85 -18.38
C ASP A 162 14.46 -21.32 -19.71
N ALA A 163 13.95 -22.41 -20.31
CA ALA A 163 14.44 -22.91 -21.60
C ALA A 163 13.68 -22.36 -22.81
N MET A 164 12.34 -22.25 -22.76
CA MET A 164 11.52 -21.90 -23.92
C MET A 164 11.12 -20.43 -23.95
N VAL A 165 10.93 -19.81 -22.79
CA VAL A 165 10.45 -18.43 -22.61
C VAL A 165 11.28 -17.74 -21.53
N PRO A 166 12.59 -17.50 -21.76
CA PRO A 166 13.45 -16.90 -20.76
C PRO A 166 12.97 -15.49 -20.40
N ILE A 167 12.97 -15.17 -19.11
CA ILE A 167 12.60 -13.86 -18.58
C ILE A 167 13.86 -13.11 -18.20
N GLY A 168 13.99 -11.86 -18.59
CA GLY A 168 15.11 -10.99 -18.20
C GLY A 168 14.75 -9.95 -17.13
N ARG A 169 15.76 -9.43 -16.43
CA ARG A 169 15.59 -8.36 -15.45
C ARG A 169 15.18 -7.05 -16.15
N GLY A 170 14.03 -6.51 -15.76
CA GLY A 170 13.42 -5.33 -16.42
C GLY A 170 12.43 -5.68 -17.55
N GLN A 171 12.24 -6.97 -17.85
CA GLN A 171 11.17 -7.43 -18.75
C GLN A 171 9.81 -7.44 -18.04
N ARG A 172 8.73 -7.33 -18.82
CA ARG A 172 7.36 -7.55 -18.38
C ARG A 172 6.84 -8.80 -19.05
N GLU A 173 6.48 -9.82 -18.26
CA GLU A 173 6.01 -11.11 -18.76
C GLU A 173 4.61 -11.42 -18.21
N LEU A 174 3.68 -11.80 -19.08
CA LEU A 174 2.29 -12.07 -18.71
C LEU A 174 2.08 -13.56 -18.44
N VAL A 175 1.66 -13.90 -17.22
CA VAL A 175 1.21 -15.26 -16.87
C VAL A 175 -0.31 -15.34 -16.99
N ILE A 176 -0.80 -15.90 -18.10
CA ILE A 176 -2.24 -16.06 -18.40
C ILE A 176 -2.66 -17.53 -18.36
N GLY A 177 -3.88 -17.81 -17.92
CA GLY A 177 -4.44 -19.15 -17.85
C GLY A 177 -5.78 -19.19 -17.10
N ASP A 178 -6.49 -20.30 -17.20
CA ASP A 178 -7.79 -20.50 -16.54
C ASP A 178 -7.66 -20.64 -15.00
N ARG A 179 -8.77 -20.69 -14.27
CA ARG A 179 -8.80 -20.95 -12.84
C ARG A 179 -8.07 -22.27 -12.54
N PHE A 180 -7.28 -22.28 -11.47
CA PHE A 180 -6.55 -23.46 -10.99
C PHE A 180 -5.48 -24.05 -11.94
N THR A 181 -4.98 -23.29 -12.91
CA THR A 181 -3.89 -23.74 -13.82
C THR A 181 -2.47 -23.48 -13.30
N GLY A 182 -2.30 -23.26 -12.00
CA GLY A 182 -0.95 -23.08 -11.41
C GLY A 182 -0.32 -21.69 -11.60
N LYS A 183 -1.06 -20.67 -12.03
CA LYS A 183 -0.53 -19.29 -12.20
C LYS A 183 0.21 -18.77 -10.95
N THR A 184 -0.42 -18.89 -9.79
CA THR A 184 0.18 -18.47 -8.52
C THR A 184 1.40 -19.31 -8.16
N VAL A 185 1.37 -20.61 -8.43
CA VAL A 185 2.49 -21.52 -8.15
C VAL A 185 3.74 -21.10 -8.92
N ILE A 186 3.60 -20.79 -10.22
CA ILE A 186 4.71 -20.28 -11.04
C ILE A 186 5.31 -19.00 -10.44
N CYS A 187 4.47 -18.07 -9.99
CA CYS A 187 4.95 -16.82 -9.38
C CYS A 187 5.66 -17.08 -8.04
N LEU A 188 5.14 -17.95 -7.19
CA LEU A 188 5.76 -18.28 -5.90
C LEU A 188 7.09 -19.02 -6.08
N ASP A 189 7.14 -20.01 -6.98
CA ASP A 189 8.38 -20.73 -7.30
C ASP A 189 9.45 -19.76 -7.81
N THR A 190 9.05 -18.79 -8.64
CA THR A 190 9.95 -17.75 -9.14
C THR A 190 10.52 -16.89 -8.01
N ILE A 191 9.68 -16.46 -7.06
CA ILE A 191 10.10 -15.69 -5.88
C ILE A 191 11.07 -16.49 -5.01
N ILE A 192 10.76 -17.76 -4.76
CA ILE A 192 11.61 -18.66 -3.97
C ILE A 192 12.96 -18.87 -4.66
N SER A 193 12.98 -19.03 -5.99
CA SER A 193 14.20 -19.18 -6.79
C SER A 193 15.11 -17.95 -6.74
N GLN A 194 14.59 -16.76 -6.38
CA GLN A 194 15.40 -15.54 -6.25
C GLN A 194 16.21 -15.45 -4.97
N LYS A 195 16.05 -16.39 -4.03
CA LYS A 195 16.80 -16.38 -2.77
C LYS A 195 18.31 -16.35 -3.04
N GLY A 196 18.98 -15.32 -2.50
CA GLY A 196 20.43 -15.12 -2.66
C GLY A 196 20.87 -14.61 -4.04
N ARG A 197 19.95 -14.14 -4.90
CA ARG A 197 20.25 -13.65 -6.26
C ARG A 197 20.22 -12.12 -6.40
N ASP A 198 20.19 -11.40 -5.28
CA ASP A 198 20.11 -9.93 -5.26
C ASP A 198 18.89 -9.40 -6.05
N VAL A 199 17.72 -9.97 -5.77
CA VAL A 199 16.43 -9.55 -6.34
C VAL A 199 15.43 -9.38 -5.20
N ILE A 200 14.90 -8.16 -5.07
CA ILE A 200 13.78 -7.89 -4.16
C ILE A 200 12.48 -8.27 -4.86
N CYS A 201 11.67 -9.10 -4.22
CA CYS A 201 10.39 -9.55 -4.73
C CYS A 201 9.25 -8.74 -4.12
N ILE A 202 8.23 -8.43 -4.92
CA ILE A 202 7.00 -7.80 -4.44
C ILE A 202 5.83 -8.65 -4.94
N TYR A 203 5.07 -9.22 -4.01
CA TYR A 203 3.87 -9.99 -4.31
C TYR A 203 2.63 -9.18 -3.96
N VAL A 204 1.92 -8.71 -4.99
CA VAL A 204 0.69 -7.92 -4.83
C VAL A 204 -0.52 -8.84 -4.98
N ALA A 205 -1.22 -9.11 -3.88
CA ALA A 205 -2.44 -9.89 -3.85
C ALA A 205 -3.67 -8.97 -3.97
N ILE A 206 -4.39 -9.08 -5.08
CA ILE A 206 -5.57 -8.27 -5.38
C ILE A 206 -6.81 -9.17 -5.36
N GLY A 207 -7.77 -8.85 -4.48
CA GLY A 207 -9.05 -9.55 -4.37
C GLY A 207 -8.91 -11.03 -3.98
N GLN A 208 -7.82 -11.38 -3.30
CA GLN A 208 -7.57 -12.74 -2.82
C GLN A 208 -8.20 -12.94 -1.45
N GLN A 209 -8.68 -14.16 -1.19
CA GLN A 209 -9.15 -14.52 0.16
C GLN A 209 -8.00 -14.42 1.16
N ALA A 210 -8.26 -13.85 2.34
CA ALA A 210 -7.27 -13.69 3.39
C ALA A 210 -6.57 -15.02 3.77
N SER A 211 -7.30 -16.14 3.76
CA SER A 211 -6.74 -17.47 3.99
C SER A 211 -5.72 -17.89 2.94
N LYS A 212 -5.91 -17.53 1.67
CA LYS A 212 -4.95 -17.79 0.59
C LYS A 212 -3.71 -16.92 0.72
N VAL A 213 -3.88 -15.66 1.10
CA VAL A 213 -2.74 -14.77 1.38
C VAL A 213 -1.92 -15.31 2.55
N ALA A 214 -2.56 -15.78 3.62
CA ALA A 214 -1.89 -16.43 4.75
C ALA A 214 -1.12 -17.70 4.31
N GLN A 215 -1.69 -18.51 3.43
CA GLN A 215 -0.98 -19.68 2.85
C GLN A 215 0.25 -19.26 2.05
N VAL A 216 0.14 -18.21 1.24
CA VAL A 216 1.28 -17.65 0.50
C VAL A 216 2.38 -17.18 1.43
N ILE A 217 2.03 -16.44 2.50
CA ILE A 217 2.98 -16.02 3.54
C ILE A 217 3.69 -17.23 4.14
N GLY A 218 2.94 -18.26 4.57
CA GLY A 218 3.53 -19.47 5.15
C GLY A 218 4.50 -20.18 4.21
N ILE A 219 4.15 -20.35 2.93
CA ILE A 219 5.02 -20.96 1.92
C ILE A 219 6.33 -20.15 1.76
N LEU A 220 6.23 -18.82 1.70
CA LEU A 220 7.40 -17.96 1.56
C LEU A 220 8.26 -17.95 2.83
N GLU A 221 7.68 -18.03 4.02
CA GLU A 221 8.42 -18.14 5.29
C GLU A 221 9.14 -19.49 5.40
N GLU A 222 8.48 -20.60 5.09
CA GLU A 222 9.06 -21.96 5.12
C GLU A 222 10.28 -22.11 4.21
N ASN A 223 10.26 -21.43 3.05
CA ASN A 223 11.37 -21.44 2.09
C ASN A 223 12.41 -20.33 2.37
N GLY A 224 12.19 -19.48 3.39
CA GLY A 224 13.02 -18.33 3.72
C GLY A 224 13.09 -17.30 2.59
N ALA A 225 12.00 -17.15 1.84
CA ALA A 225 11.85 -16.18 0.76
C ALA A 225 11.21 -14.87 1.23
N MET A 226 10.59 -14.85 2.42
CA MET A 226 10.12 -13.59 3.03
C MET A 226 11.26 -12.61 3.33
N GLU A 227 12.50 -13.07 3.50
CA GLU A 227 13.67 -12.21 3.77
C GLU A 227 13.99 -11.22 2.64
N HIS A 228 13.49 -11.47 1.42
CA HIS A 228 13.67 -10.60 0.25
C HIS A 228 12.34 -10.22 -0.41
N THR A 229 11.20 -10.47 0.25
CA THR A 229 9.87 -10.27 -0.34
C THR A 229 9.02 -9.27 0.45
N VAL A 230 8.33 -8.37 -0.23
CA VAL A 230 7.23 -7.55 0.31
C VAL A 230 5.91 -8.10 -0.18
N ILE A 231 4.91 -8.22 0.71
CA ILE A 231 3.55 -8.59 0.31
C ILE A 231 2.64 -7.37 0.47
N VAL A 232 1.92 -7.03 -0.60
CA VAL A 232 0.85 -6.03 -0.57
C VAL A 232 -0.48 -6.77 -0.70
N ALA A 233 -1.39 -6.60 0.25
CA ALA A 233 -2.67 -7.31 0.27
C ALA A 233 -3.85 -6.34 0.22
N ALA A 234 -4.74 -6.54 -0.75
CA ALA A 234 -5.96 -5.75 -1.00
C ALA A 234 -7.17 -6.65 -1.24
#